data_AF-A0A1G7NH21-F1
#
_entry.id   AF-A0A1G7NH21-F1
#
_cell.length_a   1.000
_cell.length_b   1.000
_cell.length_c   1.000
_cell.angle_alpha   90.00
_cell.angle_beta   90.00
_cell.angle_gamma   90.00
#
_symmetry.space_group_name_H-M   'P 1'
#
loop_
_entity.id
_entity.type
_entity.pdbx_description
1 polymer ?
#
loop_
_entity_poly.entity_id
_entity_poly.type
_entity_poly.pdbx_seq_one_letter_code
_entity_poly.pdbx_strand_id
1 'polypeptide(L)'
;MLTDGHVTRLVGITRNLTDRVERERQLRRQKELIDEFASVISHDLRNPLNVAQARATLLDEQRESEHLGPLVQALDRMEAIVMDTLTLARQGETVDETETVSLTDLVGKC
;
A
#
# COMPACT_ATOMS: atom_id res chain seq x y z
N MET A 1 -17.89 -41.93 -24.51
CA MET A 1 -18.78 -42.26 -25.64
C MET A 1 -20.04 -42.89 -25.07
N LEU A 2 -21.20 -42.44 -25.54
CA LEU A 2 -22.51 -43.01 -25.24
C LEU A 2 -22.82 -44.03 -26.33
N THR A 3 -23.22 -45.23 -25.93
CA THR A 3 -23.72 -46.27 -26.84
C THR A 3 -25.03 -46.78 -26.22
N ASP A 4 -26.10 -46.80 -27.02
CA ASP A 4 -27.47 -47.18 -26.63
C ASP A 4 -28.02 -46.48 -25.38
N GLY A 5 -27.78 -45.17 -25.24
CA GLY A 5 -28.37 -44.36 -24.15
C GLY A 5 -27.82 -44.67 -22.75
N HIS A 6 -26.87 -45.60 -22.63
CA HIS A 6 -26.25 -45.99 -21.37
C HIS A 6 -24.80 -45.47 -21.28
N VAL A 7 -24.46 -44.88 -20.14
CA VAL A 7 -23.09 -44.40 -19.86
C VAL A 7 -22.15 -45.59 -19.84
N THR A 8 -21.30 -45.70 -20.88
CA THR A 8 -20.42 -46.87 -21.08
C THR A 8 -19.07 -46.71 -20.38
N ARG A 9 -18.65 -45.46 -20.07
CA ARG A 9 -17.40 -45.18 -19.34
C ARG A 9 -17.41 -43.77 -18.73
N LEU A 10 -17.07 -43.66 -17.45
CA LEU A 10 -16.77 -42.41 -16.76
C LEU A 10 -15.28 -42.42 -16.40
N VAL A 11 -14.54 -41.36 -16.73
CA VAL A 11 -13.16 -41.17 -16.30
C VAL A 11 -13.15 -39.96 -15.38
N GLY A 12 -12.87 -40.19 -14.10
CA GLY A 12 -12.70 -39.13 -13.11
C GLY A 12 -11.22 -38.92 -12.80
N ILE A 13 -10.76 -37.68 -12.86
CA ILE A 13 -9.45 -37.28 -12.34
C ILE A 13 -9.72 -36.45 -11.09
N THR A 14 -9.21 -36.89 -9.94
CA THR A 14 -9.28 -36.14 -8.69
C THR A 14 -7.89 -35.68 -8.31
N ARG A 15 -7.76 -34.40 -7.90
CA ARG A 15 -6.53 -33.85 -7.36
C ARG A 15 -6.85 -33.16 -6.04
N ASN A 16 -6.14 -33.53 -4.98
CA ASN A 16 -6.25 -32.83 -3.70
C ASN A 16 -5.63 -31.43 -3.85
N LEU A 17 -6.44 -30.40 -3.61
CA LEU A 17 -6.04 -28.99 -3.66
C LEU A 17 -6.18 -28.30 -2.29
N THR A 18 -6.51 -29.03 -1.22
CA THR A 18 -6.78 -28.49 0.11
C THR A 18 -5.63 -27.59 0.58
N ASP A 19 -4.39 -28.10 0.57
CA ASP A 19 -3.21 -27.36 1.01
C ASP A 19 -2.91 -26.10 0.18
N ARG A 20 -3.29 -26.10 -1.10
CA ARG A 20 -3.09 -24.96 -1.99
C ARG A 20 -4.12 -23.88 -1.70
N VAL A 21 -5.40 -24.27 -1.59
CA VAL A 21 -6.50 -23.35 -1.29
C VAL A 21 -6.33 -22.74 0.10
N GLU A 22 -5.88 -23.52 1.09
CA GLU A 22 -5.62 -23.01 2.43
C GLU A 22 -4.46 -22.00 2.46
N ARG A 23 -3.35 -22.29 1.77
CA ARG A 23 -2.24 -21.33 1.62
C ARG A 23 -2.65 -20.06 0.91
N GLU A 24 -3.37 -20.15 -0.22
CA GLU A 24 -3.86 -18.98 -0.94
C GLU A 24 -4.81 -18.14 -0.07
N ARG A 25 -5.68 -18.78 0.72
CA ARG A 25 -6.56 -18.07 1.67
C ARG A 25 -5.77 -17.40 2.79
N GLN A 26 -4.75 -18.06 3.33
CA GLN A 26 -3.92 -17.48 4.38
C GLN A 26 -3.14 -16.26 3.88
N LEU A 27 -2.55 -16.35 2.68
CA LEU A 27 -1.86 -15.23 2.04
C LEU A 27 -2.80 -14.05 1.78
N ARG A 28 -4.02 -14.30 1.29
CA ARG A 28 -5.02 -13.23 1.08
C ARG A 28 -5.39 -12.53 2.38
N ARG A 29 -5.67 -13.29 3.45
CA ARG A 29 -6.00 -12.71 4.76
C ARG A 29 -4.83 -11.90 5.34
N GLN A 30 -3.60 -12.38 5.16
CA GLN A 30 -2.41 -11.63 5.58
C GLN A 30 -2.27 -10.32 4.81
N LYS A 31 -2.51 -10.33 3.50
CA LYS A 31 -2.51 -9.12 2.68
C LYS A 31 -3.60 -8.14 3.13
N GLU A 32 -4.84 -8.59 3.28
CA GLU A 32 -5.97 -7.77 3.76
C GLU A 32 -5.66 -7.12 5.11
N LEU A 33 -5.04 -7.86 6.03
CA LEU A 33 -4.65 -7.35 7.34
C LEU A 33 -3.54 -6.29 7.27
N ILE A 34 -2.54 -6.48 6.41
CA ILE A 34 -1.49 -5.48 6.18
C ILE A 34 -2.10 -4.20 5.60
N ASP A 35 -2.99 -4.32 4.63
CA ASP A 35 -3.66 -3.18 4.00
C ASP A 35 -4.53 -2.40 5.02
N GLU A 36 -5.29 -3.11 5.85
CA GLU A 36 -6.10 -2.52 6.91
C GLU A 36 -5.23 -1.84 7.97
N PHE A 37 -4.19 -2.50 8.45
CA PHE A 37 -3.26 -1.97 9.44
C PHE A 37 -2.56 -0.70 8.95
N ALA A 38 -2.06 -0.74 7.72
CA ALA A 38 -1.40 0.41 7.11
C ALA A 38 -2.38 1.58 6.91
N SER A 39 -3.65 1.29 6.56
CA SER A 39 -4.70 2.31 6.44
C SER A 39 -5.03 2.99 7.76
N VAL A 40 -5.25 2.21 8.83
CA VAL A 40 -5.64 2.73 10.15
C VAL A 40 -4.52 3.61 10.73
N ILE A 41 -3.29 3.10 10.76
CA ILE A 41 -2.15 3.86 11.33
C ILE A 41 -1.90 5.14 10.54
N SER A 42 -2.04 5.12 9.22
CA SER A 42 -1.82 6.33 8.41
C SER A 42 -2.82 7.42 8.73
N HIS A 43 -4.08 7.05 8.94
CA HIS A 43 -5.10 8.00 9.37
C HIS A 43 -4.77 8.55 10.77
N ASP A 44 -4.45 7.66 11.70
CA ASP A 44 -4.23 8.01 13.11
C ASP A 44 -2.94 8.81 13.34
N LEU A 45 -1.96 8.73 12.44
CA LEU A 45 -0.75 9.55 12.46
C LEU A 45 -0.90 10.86 11.65
N ARG A 46 -1.54 10.84 10.48
CA ARG A 46 -1.76 12.08 9.70
C ARG A 46 -2.61 13.08 10.46
N ASN A 47 -3.67 12.62 11.14
CA ASN A 47 -4.59 13.53 11.81
C ASN A 47 -3.91 14.39 12.90
N PRO A 48 -3.15 13.83 13.86
CA PRO A 48 -2.40 14.65 14.82
C PRO A 48 -1.26 15.46 14.18
N LEU A 49 -0.60 14.96 13.12
CA LEU A 49 0.41 15.74 12.39
C LEU A 49 -0.20 17.00 11.75
N ASN A 50 -1.34 16.86 11.07
CA ASN A 50 -2.07 17.99 10.48
C ASN A 50 -2.47 19.01 11.55
N VAL A 51 -2.91 18.56 12.72
CA VAL A 51 -3.24 19.46 13.84
C VAL A 51 -1.98 20.18 14.37
N ALA A 52 -0.86 19.47 14.51
CA ALA A 52 0.40 20.08 14.94
C ALA A 52 0.91 21.10 13.91
N GLN A 53 0.81 20.77 12.61
CA GLN A 53 1.18 21.63 11.49
C GLN A 53 0.38 22.94 11.53
N ALA A 54 -0.94 22.83 11.60
CA ALA A 54 -1.83 23.99 11.65
C ALA A 54 -1.53 24.89 12.86
N ARG A 55 -1.24 24.30 14.03
CA ARG A 55 -0.84 25.06 15.22
C ARG A 55 0.51 25.75 15.04
N ALA A 56 1.49 25.07 14.43
CA ALA A 56 2.81 25.64 14.17
C ALA A 56 2.71 26.82 13.19
N THR A 57 1.95 26.69 12.10
CA THR A 57 1.69 27.76 11.14
C THR A 57 1.01 28.96 11.80
N LEU A 58 -0.03 28.75 12.61
CA LEU A 58 -0.71 29.84 13.33
C LEU A 58 0.23 30.56 14.32
N LEU A 59 1.16 29.83 14.94
CA LEU A 59 2.15 30.44 15.82
C LEU A 59 3.18 31.25 15.05
N ASP A 60 3.58 30.79 13.85
CA ASP A 60 4.54 31.46 12.97
C ASP A 60 3.99 32.80 12.47
N GLU A 61 2.68 32.85 12.21
CA GLU A 61 1.96 34.08 11.86
C GLU A 61 1.84 35.07 13.03
N GLN A 62 1.81 34.59 14.27
CA GLN A 62 1.58 35.41 15.47
C GLN A 62 2.86 35.84 16.20
N ARG A 63 3.94 35.06 16.05
CA ARG A 63 5.20 35.27 16.76
C ARG A 63 6.37 34.84 15.91
N GLU A 64 7.33 35.74 15.72
CA GLU A 64 8.64 35.37 15.22
C GLU A 64 9.39 34.55 16.28
N SER A 65 9.77 33.33 15.90
CA SER A 65 10.57 32.42 16.71
C SER A 65 11.48 31.62 15.79
N GLU A 66 12.77 31.56 16.12
CA GLU A 66 13.75 30.77 15.36
C GLU A 66 13.44 29.26 15.35
N HIS A 67 12.57 28.79 16.25
CA HIS A 67 12.19 27.38 16.36
C HIS A 67 10.98 26.99 15.52
N LEU A 68 10.18 27.95 15.02
CA LEU A 68 8.92 27.64 14.32
C LEU A 68 9.16 27.11 12.92
N GLY A 69 10.05 27.74 12.14
CA GLY A 69 10.46 27.20 10.83
C GLY A 69 10.99 25.75 10.91
N PRO A 70 11.95 25.45 11.81
CA PRO A 70 12.42 24.08 12.04
C PRO A 70 11.32 23.11 12.49
N LEU A 71 10.37 23.56 13.32
CA LEU A 71 9.24 22.73 13.76
C LEU A 71 8.33 22.34 12.58
N VAL A 72 7.96 23.30 11.74
CA VAL A 72 7.14 23.06 10.53
C VAL A 72 7.84 22.06 9.60
N GLN A 73 9.13 22.26 9.32
CA GLN A 73 9.90 21.33 8.48
C GLN A 73 9.98 19.91 9.08
N ALA A 74 10.09 19.79 10.40
CA ALA A 74 10.11 18.49 11.07
C ALA A 74 8.76 17.76 10.93
N LEU A 75 7.65 18.49 11.04
CA LEU A 75 6.30 17.95 10.85
C LEU A 75 6.06 17.50 9.40
N ASP A 76 6.45 18.32 8.42
CA ASP A 76 6.40 17.96 6.99
C ASP A 76 7.18 16.68 6.70
N ARG A 77 8.39 16.57 7.28
CA ARG A 77 9.23 15.37 7.14
C ARG A 77 8.58 14.13 7.76
N MET A 78 7.93 14.27 8.92
CA MET A 78 7.22 13.14 9.53
C MET A 78 6.05 12.68 8.66
N GLU A 79 5.29 13.61 8.07
CA GLU A 79 4.21 13.26 7.14
C GLU A 79 4.73 12.52 5.91
N ALA A 80 5.83 12.99 5.31
CA ALA A 80 6.48 12.31 4.18
C ALA A 80 6.92 10.89 4.53
N ILE A 81 7.55 10.67 5.68
CA ILE A 81 7.99 9.32 6.12
C ILE A 81 6.78 8.39 6.30
N VAL A 82 5.69 8.86 6.90
CA VAL A 82 4.46 8.07 7.07
C VAL A 82 3.88 7.68 5.71
N MET A 83 3.87 8.61 4.76
CA MET A 83 3.40 8.39 3.40
C MET A 83 4.23 7.37 2.62
N ASP A 84 5.56 7.49 2.69
CA ASP A 84 6.49 6.56 2.02
C ASP A 84 6.38 5.16 2.62
N THR A 85 6.30 5.06 3.95
CA THR A 85 6.17 3.79 4.66
C THR A 85 4.84 3.11 4.34
N LEU A 86 3.74 3.87 4.24
CA LEU A 86 2.44 3.36 3.80
C LEU A 86 2.51 2.82 2.37
N THR A 87 3.20 3.55 1.49
CA THR A 87 3.37 3.16 0.09
C THR A 87 4.10 1.82 -0.01
N LEU A 88 5.19 1.66 0.73
CA LEU A 88 5.94 0.39 0.81
C LEU A 88 5.13 -0.75 1.41
N ALA A 89 4.37 -0.49 2.49
CA ALA A 89 3.54 -1.49 3.14
C ALA A 89 2.44 -2.03 2.21
N ARG A 90 1.84 -1.17 1.39
CA ARG A 90 0.83 -1.54 0.38
C ARG A 90 1.43 -2.20 -0.86
N GLN A 91 2.66 -1.83 -1.23
CA GLN A 91 3.34 -2.32 -2.43
C GLN A 91 4.16 -3.59 -2.24
N GLY A 92 4.17 -4.19 -1.05
CA GLY A 92 4.92 -5.41 -0.68
C GLY A 92 5.29 -6.30 -1.87
N GLU A 93 6.46 -6.04 -2.45
CA GLU A 93 7.13 -6.79 -3.53
C GLU A 93 6.25 -7.35 -4.66
N THR A 94 5.44 -6.53 -5.31
CA THR A 94 5.08 -6.82 -6.71
C THR A 94 5.23 -5.53 -7.51
N VAL A 95 6.40 -5.36 -8.11
CA VAL A 95 6.51 -4.49 -9.28
C VAL A 95 5.53 -5.09 -10.29
N ASP A 96 4.51 -4.31 -10.64
CA ASP A 96 3.56 -4.69 -11.68
C ASP A 96 4.25 -4.72 -13.06
N GLU A 97 3.49 -4.78 -14.14
CA GLU A 97 4.04 -4.62 -15.50
C GLU A 97 5.04 -3.45 -15.59
N THR A 98 6.26 -3.75 -16.02
CA THR A 98 7.31 -2.74 -16.24
C THR A 98 7.28 -2.32 -17.71
N GLU A 99 7.28 -1.02 -17.96
CA GLU A 99 7.43 -0.46 -19.31
C GLU A 99 8.77 0.24 -19.48
N THR A 100 9.30 0.22 -20.69
CA THR A 100 10.55 0.92 -21.01
C THR A 100 10.25 2.40 -21.18
N VAL A 101 10.84 3.23 -20.30
CA VAL A 101 10.75 4.70 -20.38
C VAL A 101 12.09 5.33 -20.75
N SER A 102 12.04 6.37 -21.58
CA SER A 102 13.19 7.18 -21.95
C SER A 102 13.50 8.20 -20.85
N LEU A 103 14.68 8.10 -20.24
CA LEU A 103 15.13 9.06 -19.21
C LEU A 103 15.26 10.48 -19.77
N THR A 104 15.57 10.63 -21.05
CA THR A 104 15.70 11.94 -21.71
C THR A 104 14.35 12.66 -21.82
N ASP A 105 13.25 11.92 -21.92
CA ASP A 105 11.90 12.49 -21.93
C ASP A 105 11.39 12.83 -20.52
N LEU A 106 11.86 12.10 -19.51
CA LEU A 106 11.45 12.30 -18.11
C LEU A 106 12.08 13.54 -17.47
N VAL A 107 13.33 13.84 -17.80
CA VAL A 107 14.08 14.93 -17.14
C VAL A 107 13.69 16.31 -17.69
N GLY A 108 12.98 16.38 -18.82
CA GLY A 108 12.65 17.64 -19.48
C GLY A 108 13.91 18.34 -20.01
N LYS A 109 13.78 19.08 -21.12
CA LYS A 109 14.89 19.90 -21.62
C LYS A 109 15.14 21.03 -20.61
N CYS A 110 16.26 20.92 -19.88
CA CYS A 110 16.82 22.03 -19.11
C CYS A 110 17.08 23.24 -20.01
#